data_AF-A0A821B2R6-F1
#
_entry.id   AF-A0A821B2R6-F1
#
_cell.length_a   1.000
_cell.length_b   1.000
_cell.length_c   1.000
_cell.angle_alpha   90.00
_cell.angle_beta   90.00
_cell.angle_gamma   90.00
#
_symmetry.space_group_name_H-M   'P 1'
#
loop_
_entity.id
_entity.type
_entity.pdbx_description
1 polymer ?
#
loop_
_entity_poly.entity_id
_entity_poly.type
_entity_poly.pdbx_seq_one_letter_code
_entity_poly.pdbx_strand_id
1 'polypeptide(L)'
;AQDLSLSQDLTDPAVIKYYYEKVHLSLHQVTALEQTTRGQSSSERWHEARRMRISDGIRSTAFPCGLVVDATAPYLCCSPDALIIENDNDLISYGILECKCVYTEPGATWDDLISIRENFCLEQHANNHRLRRRHPYFYQMIALLNILDLSWIDICVLKGDDIYIERLTNDQEVWATIKKKLTTFYFTFLLPEIMKNVS
;
A
#
# COMPACT_ATOMS: atom_id res chain seq x y z
N ALA A 1 -10.08 5.84 4.55
CA ALA A 1 -9.87 6.51 5.86
C ALA A 1 -10.95 6.14 6.88
N GLN A 2 -12.21 5.91 6.47
CA GLN A 2 -13.27 5.37 7.35
C GLN A 2 -12.91 4.01 7.98
N ASP A 3 -12.25 3.10 7.25
CA ASP A 3 -11.93 1.75 7.73
C ASP A 3 -11.08 1.69 9.01
N LEU A 4 -10.10 2.57 9.14
CA LEU A 4 -9.25 2.59 10.33
C LEU A 4 -9.85 3.35 11.51
N SER A 5 -10.86 4.20 11.27
CA SER A 5 -11.74 4.69 12.33
C SER A 5 -12.83 3.70 12.78
N LEU A 6 -13.15 2.67 11.97
CA LEU A 6 -14.11 1.61 12.32
C LEU A 6 -13.53 0.59 13.33
N SER A 7 -12.66 1.01 14.24
CA SER A 7 -12.18 0.16 15.35
C SER A 7 -13.27 -0.10 16.40
N GLN A 8 -14.52 0.19 16.06
CA GLN A 8 -15.64 0.24 16.96
C GLN A 8 -16.38 -1.09 16.87
N ASP A 9 -16.49 -1.71 18.03
CA ASP A 9 -17.45 -2.73 18.41
C ASP A 9 -18.05 -3.58 17.28
N LEU A 10 -17.55 -4.81 17.11
CA LEU A 10 -18.11 -5.79 16.16
C LEU A 10 -19.53 -6.24 16.53
N THR A 11 -20.09 -5.77 17.65
CA THR A 11 -21.51 -5.94 17.94
C THR A 11 -22.37 -4.86 17.29
N ASP A 12 -21.78 -3.77 16.78
CA ASP A 12 -22.50 -2.74 16.03
C ASP A 12 -23.01 -3.30 14.70
N PRO A 13 -24.35 -3.35 14.49
CA PRO A 13 -24.94 -3.83 13.25
C PRO A 13 -24.46 -3.10 11.99
N ALA A 14 -24.10 -1.81 12.08
CA ALA A 14 -23.58 -1.05 10.96
C ALA A 14 -22.19 -1.53 10.54
N VAL A 15 -21.33 -1.85 11.51
CA VAL A 15 -19.97 -2.40 11.28
C VAL A 15 -20.05 -3.81 10.70
N ILE A 16 -20.94 -4.65 11.25
CA ILE A 16 -21.19 -5.99 10.72
C ILE A 16 -21.65 -5.91 9.26
N LYS A 17 -22.67 -5.09 8.97
CA LYS A 17 -23.21 -4.91 7.62
C LYS A 17 -22.12 -4.45 6.65
N TYR A 18 -21.30 -3.49 7.07
CA TYR A 18 -20.19 -2.99 6.27
C TYR A 18 -19.22 -4.11 5.85
N TYR A 19 -18.75 -4.94 6.79
CA TYR A 19 -17.81 -6.01 6.46
C TYR A 19 -18.44 -7.10 5.58
N TYR A 20 -19.70 -7.48 5.80
CA TYR A 20 -20.39 -8.43 4.91
C TYR A 20 -20.50 -7.90 3.48
N GLU A 21 -20.84 -6.62 3.30
CA GLU A 21 -20.85 -5.99 1.97
C GLU A 21 -19.47 -6.00 1.30
N LYS A 22 -18.38 -5.96 2.07
CA LYS A 22 -17.01 -6.03 1.55
C LYS A 22 -16.55 -7.44 1.17
N VAL A 23 -17.14 -8.48 1.76
CA VAL A 23 -16.85 -9.87 1.39
C VAL A 23 -17.51 -10.22 0.05
N HIS A 24 -18.69 -9.66 -0.23
CA HIS A 24 -19.44 -9.92 -1.48
C HIS A 24 -19.17 -8.84 -2.53
N LEU A 25 -18.11 -9.02 -3.32
CA LEU A 25 -17.84 -8.15 -4.47
C LEU A 25 -18.62 -8.64 -5.69
N SER A 26 -19.42 -7.74 -6.28
CA SER A 26 -20.03 -7.95 -7.59
C SER A 26 -18.98 -7.95 -8.71
N LEU A 27 -19.26 -8.61 -9.83
CA LEU A 27 -18.39 -8.59 -11.02
C LEU A 27 -18.07 -7.15 -11.48
N HIS A 28 -19.05 -6.24 -11.36
CA HIS A 28 -18.84 -4.82 -11.65
C HIS A 28 -17.81 -4.19 -10.70
N GLN A 29 -17.89 -4.44 -9.39
CA GLN A 29 -16.92 -3.94 -8.42
C GLN A 29 -15.52 -4.51 -8.66
N VAL A 30 -15.41 -5.82 -8.98
CA VAL A 30 -14.14 -6.45 -9.34
C VAL A 30 -13.56 -5.81 -10.60
N THR A 31 -14.38 -5.64 -11.64
CA THR A 31 -13.95 -5.02 -12.91
C THR A 31 -13.56 -3.55 -12.71
N ALA A 32 -14.30 -2.79 -11.89
CA ALA A 32 -13.96 -1.42 -11.57
C ALA A 32 -12.63 -1.32 -10.81
N LEU A 33 -12.39 -2.19 -9.82
CA LEU A 33 -11.11 -2.26 -9.11
C LEU A 33 -9.96 -2.60 -10.07
N GLU A 34 -10.19 -3.58 -10.95
CA GLU A 34 -9.23 -3.96 -11.98
C GLU A 34 -8.94 -2.79 -12.93
N GLN A 35 -9.95 -2.05 -13.39
CA GLN A 35 -9.77 -0.87 -14.23
C GLN A 35 -8.96 0.24 -13.54
N THR A 36 -9.14 0.44 -12.24
CA THR A 36 -8.35 1.44 -11.48
C THR A 36 -6.89 1.05 -11.27
N THR A 37 -6.54 -0.24 -11.42
CA THR A 37 -5.20 -0.78 -11.20
C THR A 37 -4.49 -1.19 -12.49
N ARG A 38 -5.24 -1.50 -13.56
CA ARG A 38 -4.76 -1.92 -14.90
C ARG A 38 -3.77 -0.97 -15.56
N GLY A 39 -3.88 0.34 -15.31
CA GLY A 39 -2.99 1.34 -15.91
C GLY A 39 -1.59 1.37 -15.29
N GLN A 40 -1.41 0.77 -14.11
CA GLN A 40 -0.13 0.79 -13.41
C GLN A 40 0.82 -0.26 -13.96
N SER A 41 0.35 -1.49 -14.17
CA SER A 41 1.19 -2.59 -14.68
C SER A 41 1.58 -2.42 -16.16
N SER A 42 0.87 -1.58 -16.92
CA SER A 42 1.23 -1.21 -18.30
C SER A 42 2.11 0.06 -18.38
N SER A 43 2.37 0.74 -17.26
CA SER A 43 3.19 1.96 -17.25
C SER A 43 4.68 1.62 -17.41
N GLU A 44 5.26 1.99 -18.55
CA GLU A 44 6.71 1.82 -18.80
C GLU A 44 7.55 2.52 -17.73
N ARG A 45 7.16 3.74 -17.34
CA ARG A 45 7.82 4.50 -16.27
C ARG A 45 7.76 3.82 -14.90
N TRP A 46 6.68 3.10 -14.59
CA TRP A 46 6.61 2.30 -13.38
C TRP A 46 7.59 1.13 -13.42
N HIS A 47 7.70 0.46 -14.57
CA HIS A 47 8.72 -0.58 -14.78
C HIS A 47 10.14 -0.01 -14.69
N GLU A 48 10.38 1.18 -15.24
CA GLU A 48 11.66 1.87 -15.16
C GLU A 48 12.01 2.27 -13.73
N ALA A 49 11.08 2.92 -13.00
CA ALA A 49 11.29 3.33 -11.61
C ALA A 49 11.57 2.13 -10.69
N ARG A 50 10.90 1.00 -10.92
CA ARG A 50 11.19 -0.26 -10.20
C ARG A 50 12.56 -0.86 -10.53
N ARG A 51 13.10 -0.61 -11.72
CA ARG A 51 14.47 -1.02 -12.12
C ARG A 51 15.54 -0.02 -11.67
N MET A 52 15.17 1.25 -11.54
CA MET A 52 16.09 2.36 -11.31
C MET A 52 16.07 2.79 -9.85
N ARG A 53 17.08 2.35 -9.11
CA ARG A 53 17.55 3.01 -7.89
C ARG A 53 19.06 3.15 -7.95
N ILE A 54 19.52 3.99 -8.89
CA ILE A 54 20.91 4.41 -9.05
C ILE A 54 20.96 5.93 -8.98
N SER A 55 21.07 6.49 -7.78
CA SER A 55 21.47 7.89 -7.48
C SER A 55 21.31 8.11 -5.97
N ASP A 56 22.25 8.58 -5.16
CA ASP A 56 23.56 9.20 -5.30
C ASP A 56 24.50 8.54 -4.27
N GLY A 57 25.68 8.08 -4.67
CA GLY A 57 26.72 7.56 -3.76
C GLY A 57 26.49 6.18 -3.12
N ILE A 58 25.24 5.75 -2.95
CA ILE A 58 24.87 4.46 -2.36
C ILE A 58 24.54 3.46 -3.49
N ARG A 59 25.25 2.32 -3.52
CA ARG A 59 24.95 1.25 -4.49
C ARG A 59 23.73 0.50 -3.99
N SER A 60 22.58 0.68 -4.65
CA SER A 60 21.39 -0.11 -4.36
C SER A 60 20.98 -1.00 -5.52
N THR A 61 20.48 -2.19 -5.22
CA THR A 61 20.01 -3.17 -6.21
C THR A 61 18.56 -3.52 -5.93
N ALA A 62 17.72 -3.47 -6.96
CA ALA A 62 16.30 -3.79 -6.89
C ALA A 62 16.03 -5.19 -7.47
N PHE A 63 15.21 -5.97 -6.78
CA PHE A 63 14.80 -7.32 -7.18
C PHE A 63 13.29 -7.43 -7.25
N PRO A 64 12.72 -8.09 -8.28
CA PRO A 64 11.29 -8.34 -8.32
C PRO A 64 10.87 -9.23 -7.15
N CYS A 65 9.68 -8.99 -6.61
CA CYS A 65 9.10 -9.79 -5.54
C CYS A 65 7.76 -10.38 -5.98
N GLY A 66 7.54 -11.65 -5.63
CA GLY A 66 6.24 -12.30 -5.77
C GLY A 66 5.39 -12.12 -4.52
N LEU A 67 4.37 -12.97 -4.38
CA LEU A 67 3.57 -13.03 -3.16
C LEU A 67 4.40 -13.62 -2.00
N VAL A 68 4.44 -12.92 -0.87
CA VAL A 68 5.05 -13.37 0.39
C VAL A 68 3.95 -13.52 1.43
N VAL A 69 3.97 -14.62 2.17
CA VAL A 69 3.02 -14.93 3.24
C VAL A 69 3.70 -14.68 4.59
N ASP A 70 3.00 -14.02 5.52
CA ASP A 70 3.50 -13.79 6.88
C ASP A 70 3.70 -15.15 7.58
N ALA A 71 4.93 -15.41 8.05
CA ALA A 71 5.30 -16.68 8.66
C ALA A 71 4.57 -16.96 9.99
N THR A 72 4.09 -15.92 10.67
CA THR A 72 3.39 -15.99 11.96
C THR A 72 1.88 -15.87 11.83
N ALA A 73 1.39 -15.34 10.71
CA ALA A 73 -0.02 -15.12 10.42
C ALA A 73 -0.34 -15.49 8.98
N PRO A 74 -0.46 -16.80 8.63
CA PRO A 74 -0.55 -17.27 7.24
C PRO A 74 -1.75 -16.77 6.42
N TYR A 75 -2.72 -16.13 7.08
CA TYR A 75 -3.85 -15.45 6.44
C TYR A 75 -3.50 -14.03 5.93
N LEU A 76 -2.28 -13.56 6.19
CA LEU A 76 -1.74 -12.29 5.70
C LEU A 76 -0.66 -12.56 4.65
N CYS A 77 -0.70 -11.79 3.58
CA CYS A 77 0.30 -11.83 2.52
C CYS A 77 0.47 -10.45 1.89
N CYS A 78 1.58 -10.24 1.21
CA CYS A 78 1.88 -9.02 0.50
C CYS A 78 2.74 -9.29 -0.73
N SER A 79 2.84 -8.33 -1.65
CA SER A 79 3.66 -8.43 -2.86
C SER A 79 4.22 -7.04 -3.14
N PRO A 80 5.38 -6.67 -2.56
CA PRO A 80 5.98 -5.36 -2.81
C PRO A 80 6.42 -5.24 -4.27
N ASP A 81 6.51 -4.00 -4.74
CA ASP A 81 6.94 -3.72 -6.11
C ASP A 81 8.39 -4.17 -6.39
N ALA A 82 9.31 -3.96 -5.43
CA ALA A 82 10.65 -4.52 -5.46
C ALA A 82 11.26 -4.64 -4.05
N LEU A 83 12.13 -5.64 -3.85
CA LEU A 83 13.05 -5.73 -2.72
C LEU A 83 14.30 -4.91 -3.05
N ILE A 84 14.78 -4.11 -2.09
CA ILE A 84 15.95 -3.27 -2.25
C ILE A 84 17.05 -3.73 -1.30
N ILE A 85 18.23 -3.96 -1.85
CA ILE A 85 19.48 -4.12 -1.08
C ILE A 85 20.27 -2.84 -1.25
N GLU A 86 20.54 -2.16 -0.14
CA GLU A 86 21.26 -0.89 -0.09
C GLU A 86 22.63 -1.11 0.58
N ASN A 87 23.72 -0.71 -0.08
CA ASN A 87 25.07 -0.73 0.49
C ASN A 87 25.61 0.68 0.65
N ASP A 88 25.78 1.10 1.90
CA ASP A 88 26.37 2.37 2.31
C ASP A 88 27.57 2.10 3.22
N ASN A 89 28.79 2.44 2.77
CA ASN A 89 30.03 2.27 3.54
C ASN A 89 30.20 0.86 4.16
N ASP A 90 29.98 -0.19 3.36
CA ASP A 90 30.03 -1.61 3.76
C ASP A 90 28.92 -2.06 4.73
N LEU A 91 27.96 -1.19 5.06
CA LEU A 91 26.73 -1.56 5.76
C LEU A 91 25.66 -1.94 4.74
N ILE A 92 25.17 -3.18 4.83
CA ILE A 92 24.07 -3.68 4.01
C ILE A 92 22.76 -3.47 4.77
N SER A 93 21.80 -2.79 4.14
CA SER A 93 20.43 -2.70 4.62
C SER A 93 19.44 -3.25 3.59
N TYR A 94 18.34 -3.80 4.10
CA TYR A 94 17.27 -4.38 3.30
C TYR A 94 16.01 -3.56 3.48
N GLY A 95 15.37 -3.24 2.36
CA GLY A 95 14.10 -2.56 2.35
C GLY A 95 13.29 -2.94 1.12
N ILE A 96 12.26 -2.17 0.86
CA ILE A 96 11.38 -2.35 -0.29
C ILE A 96 11.15 -1.02 -0.99
N LEU A 97 10.81 -1.11 -2.26
CA LEU A 97 10.27 -0.02 -3.04
C LEU A 97 8.81 -0.36 -3.33
N GLU A 98 7.92 0.63 -3.17
CA GLU A 98 6.55 0.59 -3.67
C GLU A 98 6.30 1.80 -4.56
N CYS A 99 5.88 1.55 -5.80
CA CYS A 99 5.52 2.61 -6.73
C CYS A 99 4.00 2.72 -6.88
N LYS A 100 3.53 3.92 -7.21
CA LYS A 100 2.14 4.20 -7.55
C LYS A 100 2.08 5.22 -8.67
N CYS A 101 1.48 4.84 -9.80
CA CYS A 101 1.19 5.77 -10.89
C CYS A 101 -0.14 6.45 -10.66
N VAL A 102 -0.17 7.78 -10.78
CA VAL A 102 -1.40 8.56 -10.76
C VAL A 102 -1.62 9.20 -12.12
N TYR A 103 -2.77 8.92 -12.73
CA TYR A 103 -3.20 9.59 -13.95
C TYR A 103 -3.51 11.06 -13.64
N THR A 104 -3.14 12.00 -14.51
CA THR A 104 -3.44 13.43 -14.36
C THR A 104 -3.60 14.13 -15.69
N GLU A 105 -4.29 15.26 -15.68
CA GLU A 105 -4.27 16.19 -16.81
C GLU A 105 -2.84 16.77 -16.99
N PRO A 106 -2.44 17.10 -18.24
CA PRO A 106 -1.16 17.73 -18.50
C PRO A 106 -0.98 19.03 -17.69
N GLY A 107 0.18 19.19 -17.05
CA GLY A 107 0.53 20.38 -16.30
C GLY A 107 -0.01 20.45 -14.86
N ALA A 108 -0.80 19.47 -14.41
CA ALA A 108 -1.28 19.44 -13.03
C ALA A 108 -0.13 19.34 -12.02
N THR A 109 -0.10 20.24 -11.03
CA THR A 109 0.86 20.20 -9.92
C THR A 109 0.43 19.18 -8.85
N TRP A 110 1.32 18.85 -7.91
CA TRP A 110 0.91 18.03 -6.76
C TRP A 110 -0.19 18.70 -5.94
N ASP A 111 -0.12 20.03 -5.77
CA ASP A 111 -1.12 20.81 -5.03
C ASP A 111 -2.50 20.80 -5.71
N ASP A 112 -2.53 20.84 -7.05
CA ASP A 112 -3.79 20.68 -7.81
C ASP A 112 -4.43 19.32 -7.53
N LEU A 113 -3.64 18.25 -7.52
CA LEU A 113 -4.17 16.92 -7.22
C LEU A 113 -4.64 16.79 -5.78
N ILE A 114 -3.88 17.32 -4.82
CA ILE A 114 -4.22 17.30 -3.41
C ILE A 114 -5.53 18.06 -3.16
N SER A 115 -5.74 19.19 -3.84
CA SER A 115 -6.93 20.02 -3.67
C SER A 115 -8.17 19.47 -4.38
N ILE A 116 -8.01 18.90 -5.58
CA ILE A 116 -9.14 18.43 -6.41
C ILE A 116 -9.57 17.00 -6.03
N ARG A 117 -8.64 16.14 -5.60
CA ARG A 117 -8.94 14.73 -5.31
C ARG A 117 -9.07 14.49 -3.81
N GLU A 118 -10.31 14.34 -3.35
CA GLU A 118 -10.66 14.10 -1.95
C GLU A 118 -9.82 12.99 -1.27
N ASN A 119 -9.56 11.90 -2.01
CA ASN A 119 -8.81 10.73 -1.55
C ASN A 119 -7.45 10.59 -2.24
N PHE A 120 -6.73 11.70 -2.44
CA PHE A 120 -5.35 11.63 -2.89
C PHE A 120 -4.42 11.08 -1.80
N CYS A 121 -3.36 10.36 -2.22
CA CYS A 121 -2.42 9.71 -1.31
C CYS A 121 -1.40 10.66 -0.69
N LEU A 122 -1.14 11.81 -1.30
CA LEU A 122 -0.27 12.84 -0.77
C LEU A 122 -1.08 13.92 -0.06
N GLU A 123 -0.46 14.62 0.87
CA GLU A 123 -0.98 15.81 1.55
C GLU A 123 0.12 16.86 1.70
N GLN A 124 -0.29 18.12 1.83
CA GLN A 124 0.61 19.19 2.25
C GLN A 124 0.99 19.00 3.72
N HIS A 125 2.28 19.08 4.03
CA HIS A 125 2.78 19.03 5.40
C HIS A 125 3.93 20.01 5.58
N ALA A 126 3.68 21.07 6.36
CA ALA A 126 4.54 22.25 6.40
C ALA A 126 4.76 22.80 4.97
N ASN A 127 6.02 22.91 4.53
CA ASN A 127 6.36 23.47 3.22
C ASN A 127 6.62 22.40 2.13
N ASN A 128 6.34 21.12 2.41
CA ASN A 128 6.58 20.00 1.50
C ASN A 128 5.36 19.07 1.38
N HIS A 129 5.42 18.13 0.45
CA HIS A 129 4.46 17.02 0.34
C HIS A 129 4.90 15.82 1.18
N ARG A 130 3.91 15.08 1.71
CA ARG A 130 4.11 13.76 2.32
C ARG A 130 3.00 12.80 1.99
N LEU A 131 3.24 11.51 2.19
CA LEU A 131 2.19 10.51 2.21
C LEU A 131 1.22 10.78 3.37
N ARG A 132 -0.06 10.85 3.02
CA ARG A 132 -1.15 11.10 3.96
C ARG A 132 -1.31 9.95 4.94
N ARG A 133 -1.05 10.21 6.23
CA ARG A 133 -1.01 9.19 7.31
C ARG A 133 -2.37 8.54 7.64
N ARG A 134 -3.46 9.07 7.08
CA ARG A 134 -4.82 8.50 7.19
C ARG A 134 -5.33 7.86 5.89
N HIS A 135 -4.48 7.75 4.88
CA HIS A 135 -4.83 7.21 3.58
C HIS A 135 -4.60 5.68 3.53
N PRO A 136 -5.47 4.89 2.86
CA PRO A 136 -5.30 3.44 2.70
C PRO A 136 -3.90 3.00 2.25
N TYR A 137 -3.30 3.77 1.35
CA TYR A 137 -1.95 3.52 0.84
C TYR A 137 -0.87 3.57 1.94
N PHE A 138 -0.97 4.47 2.93
CA PHE A 138 -0.03 4.47 4.07
C PHE A 138 -0.12 3.18 4.88
N TYR A 139 -1.34 2.69 5.12
CA TYR A 139 -1.55 1.45 5.87
C TYR A 139 -1.04 0.22 5.11
N GLN A 140 -1.10 0.24 3.77
CA GLN A 140 -0.43 -0.76 2.93
C GLN A 140 1.09 -0.75 3.18
N MET A 141 1.73 0.41 3.33
CA MET A 141 3.18 0.49 3.56
C MET A 141 3.56 -0.13 4.91
N ILE A 142 2.79 0.19 5.96
CA ILE A 142 2.98 -0.41 7.28
C ILE A 142 2.76 -1.93 7.22
N ALA A 143 1.73 -2.41 6.51
CA ALA A 143 1.50 -3.84 6.35
C ALA A 143 2.64 -4.54 5.58
N LEU A 144 3.13 -3.95 4.49
CA LEU A 144 4.25 -4.48 3.70
C LEU A 144 5.51 -4.66 4.58
N LEU A 145 5.90 -3.62 5.33
CA LEU A 145 7.06 -3.66 6.21
C LEU A 145 6.96 -4.76 7.27
N ASN A 146 5.78 -4.94 7.88
CA ASN A 146 5.62 -5.91 8.97
C ASN A 146 5.47 -7.35 8.48
N ILE A 147 4.85 -7.57 7.33
CA ILE A 147 4.74 -8.92 6.74
C ILE A 147 6.12 -9.43 6.29
N LEU A 148 6.97 -8.54 5.78
CA LEU A 148 8.32 -8.87 5.31
C LEU A 148 9.41 -8.79 6.39
N ASP A 149 9.07 -8.26 7.57
CA ASP A 149 10.03 -7.95 8.66
C ASP A 149 11.19 -7.05 8.18
N LEU A 150 10.84 -5.93 7.55
CA LEU A 150 11.79 -4.94 7.01
C LEU A 150 11.69 -3.60 7.73
N SER A 151 12.82 -2.88 7.78
CA SER A 151 12.93 -1.63 8.52
C SER A 151 12.42 -0.40 7.78
N TRP A 152 12.49 -0.40 6.44
CA TRP A 152 12.18 0.78 5.64
C TRP A 152 11.62 0.44 4.26
N ILE A 153 10.84 1.38 3.74
CA ILE A 153 10.22 1.35 2.42
C ILE A 153 10.41 2.70 1.75
N ASP A 154 10.83 2.68 0.50
CA ASP A 154 10.77 3.85 -0.38
C ASP A 154 9.47 3.83 -1.17
N ILE A 155 8.83 4.98 -1.23
CA ILE A 155 7.55 5.15 -1.89
C ILE A 155 7.77 6.09 -3.05
N CYS A 156 7.41 5.65 -4.25
CA CYS A 156 7.47 6.47 -5.45
C CYS A 156 6.08 6.73 -6.00
N VAL A 157 5.61 7.98 -5.94
CA VAL A 157 4.37 8.38 -6.62
C VAL A 157 4.73 9.07 -7.93
N LEU A 158 4.29 8.49 -9.04
CA LEU A 158 4.63 8.95 -10.39
C LEU A 158 3.44 9.67 -11.03
N LYS A 159 3.71 10.85 -11.61
CA LYS A 159 2.71 11.70 -12.27
C LYS A 159 3.31 12.29 -13.54
N GLY A 160 2.96 11.77 -14.71
CA GLY A 160 3.60 12.19 -15.97
C GLY A 160 5.12 12.09 -15.85
N ASP A 161 5.82 13.21 -16.08
CA ASP A 161 7.28 13.30 -15.95
C ASP A 161 7.80 13.61 -14.54
N ASP A 162 6.90 13.82 -13.58
CA ASP A 162 7.20 14.17 -12.20
C ASP A 162 7.22 12.93 -11.29
N ILE A 163 8.03 12.96 -10.24
CA ILE A 163 8.16 11.88 -9.26
C ILE A 163 8.27 12.44 -7.84
N TYR A 164 7.43 11.92 -6.96
CA TYR A 164 7.53 12.12 -5.53
C TYR A 164 8.17 10.89 -4.90
N ILE A 165 9.19 11.08 -4.05
CA ILE A 165 9.86 10.00 -3.32
C ILE A 165 9.85 10.30 -1.81
N GLU A 166 9.43 9.32 -1.01
CA GLU A 166 9.50 9.37 0.46
C GLU A 166 9.97 8.04 1.00
N ARG A 167 10.94 8.07 1.94
CA ARG A 167 11.30 6.91 2.74
C ARG A 167 10.46 6.88 4.02
N LEU A 168 9.81 5.76 4.29
CA LEU A 168 9.12 5.50 5.56
C LEU A 168 9.81 4.39 6.34
N THR A 169 9.77 4.53 7.65
CA THR A 169 10.11 3.47 8.60
C THR A 169 8.85 2.86 9.19
N ASN A 170 9.03 1.69 9.80
CA ASN A 170 7.93 0.96 10.43
C ASN A 170 7.31 1.73 11.62
N ASP A 171 6.02 1.53 11.84
CA ASP A 171 5.24 2.07 12.96
C ASP A 171 4.45 0.91 13.60
N GLN A 172 4.96 0.43 14.74
CA GLN A 172 4.43 -0.75 15.42
C GLN A 172 3.06 -0.51 16.06
N GLU A 173 2.73 0.73 16.45
CA GLU A 173 1.43 1.06 17.03
C GLU A 173 0.34 1.03 15.96
N VAL A 174 0.64 1.62 14.80
CA VAL A 174 -0.24 1.54 13.62
C VAL A 174 -0.37 0.09 13.15
N TRP A 175 0.73 -0.67 13.12
CA TRP A 175 0.69 -2.07 12.75
C TRP A 175 -0.20 -2.91 13.67
N ALA A 176 -0.06 -2.78 15.00
CA ALA A 176 -0.89 -3.52 15.95
C ALA A 176 -2.39 -3.28 15.68
N THR A 177 -2.75 -2.05 15.32
CA THR A 177 -4.12 -1.67 14.95
C THR A 177 -4.55 -2.33 13.63
N ILE A 178 -3.71 -2.30 12.59
CA ILE A 178 -3.98 -2.92 11.29
C ILE A 178 -4.10 -4.44 11.44
N LYS A 179 -3.13 -5.10 12.08
CA LYS A 179 -3.09 -6.55 12.27
C LYS A 179 -4.34 -7.04 12.98
N LYS A 180 -4.73 -6.40 14.09
CA LYS A 180 -5.97 -6.73 14.81
C LYS A 180 -7.19 -6.68 13.88
N LYS A 181 -7.32 -5.65 13.06
CA LYS A 181 -8.43 -5.51 12.11
C LYS A 181 -8.43 -6.57 11.02
N LEU A 182 -7.28 -6.84 10.42
CA LEU A 182 -7.14 -7.87 9.39
C LEU A 182 -7.45 -9.27 9.96
N THR A 183 -6.94 -9.59 11.16
CA THR A 183 -7.24 -10.83 11.87
C THR A 183 -8.74 -10.99 12.12
N THR A 184 -9.38 -9.95 12.67
CA THR A 184 -10.83 -9.94 12.89
C THR A 184 -11.59 -10.12 11.58
N PHE A 185 -11.26 -9.35 10.55
CA PHE A 185 -11.92 -9.44 9.26
C PHE A 185 -11.83 -10.85 8.67
N TYR A 186 -10.63 -11.44 8.70
CA TYR A 186 -10.38 -12.77 8.18
C TYR A 186 -11.21 -13.84 8.91
N PHE A 187 -11.10 -13.95 10.23
CA PHE A 187 -11.73 -15.05 10.98
C PHE A 187 -13.23 -14.86 11.19
N THR A 188 -13.73 -13.63 11.29
CA THR A 188 -15.14 -13.37 11.59
C THR A 188 -16.01 -13.29 10.33
N PHE A 189 -15.48 -12.80 9.21
CA PHE A 189 -16.29 -12.51 8.02
C PHE A 189 -15.83 -13.31 6.80
N LEU A 190 -14.55 -13.22 6.44
CA LEU A 190 -14.06 -13.79 5.18
C LEU A 190 -14.00 -15.33 5.22
N LEU A 191 -13.36 -15.92 6.22
CA LEU A 191 -13.19 -17.37 6.32
C LEU A 191 -14.53 -18.12 6.38
N PRO A 192 -15.52 -17.72 7.21
CA PRO A 192 -16.84 -18.36 7.19
C PRO A 192 -17.50 -18.32 5.81
N GLU A 193 -17.36 -17.22 5.08
CA GLU A 193 -17.96 -17.08 3.76
C GLU A 193 -17.26 -17.93 2.70
N ILE A 194 -15.93 -18.03 2.75
CA ILE A 194 -15.18 -18.95 1.89
C ILE A 194 -15.64 -20.39 2.15
N MET A 195 -15.78 -20.79 3.41
CA MET A 195 -16.16 -22.15 3.80
C MET A 195 -17.58 -22.55 3.35
N LYS A 196 -18.52 -21.60 3.25
CA LYS A 196 -19.88 -21.86 2.71
C LYS A 196 -19.87 -22.32 1.25
N ASN A 197 -18.88 -21.89 0.48
CA ASN A 197 -18.77 -22.18 -0.95
C ASN A 197 -17.97 -23.44 -1.27
N VAL A 198 -17.47 -24.14 -0.23
CA VAL A 198 -16.66 -25.37 -0.35
C VAL A 198 -17.48 -26.63 -0.03
N SER A 199 -18.68 -26.48 0.53
CA SER A 199 -19.64 -27.56 0.81
C SER A 199 -20.66 -27.73 -0.31
#